data_AF-A0A520NIJ6-F1
#
_entry.id   AF-A0A520NIJ6-F1
#
_cell.length_a   1.000
_cell.length_b   1.000
_cell.length_c   1.000
_cell.angle_alpha   90.00
_cell.angle_beta   90.00
_cell.angle_gamma   90.00
#
_symmetry.space_group_name_H-M   'P 1'
#
loop_
_entity.id
_entity.type
_entity.pdbx_description
1 polymer ?
#
loop_
_entity_poly.entity_id
_entity_poly.type
_entity_poly.pdbx_seq_one_letter_code
_entity_poly.pdbx_strand_id
1 'polypeptide(L)'
;MNDFLIIVIAGFFSCVALDFFGRALLILFKIPEPSWGVVGRWVFYMVRRGTVFNPQISDAVPIAYEVKIGWAFHYLIAVVWAVAFHIFFVGYPLFELSYKNGLLFGALTTLAPLFIFMPFTGQGVLARKTQMPLLTSLILLARHCVFGLAMFEAFSWFH
;
A
#
# COMPACT_ATOMS: atom_id res chain seq x y z
N MET A 1 5.16 -13.84 22.23
CA MET A 1 6.07 -12.85 21.60
C MET A 1 5.45 -11.47 21.76
N ASN A 2 6.20 -10.37 21.72
CA ASN A 2 5.61 -9.03 21.86
C ASN A 2 4.75 -8.71 20.63
N ASP A 3 3.45 -8.42 20.80
CA ASP A 3 2.51 -8.10 19.70
C ASP A 3 3.04 -6.98 18.80
N PHE A 4 3.75 -6.01 19.39
CA PHE A 4 4.42 -4.96 18.64
C PHE A 4 5.40 -5.52 17.60
N LEU A 5 6.22 -6.51 17.98
CA LEU A 5 7.18 -7.14 17.07
C LEU A 5 6.47 -7.94 15.99
N ILE A 6 5.40 -8.67 16.34
CA ILE A 6 4.58 -9.42 15.38
C ILE A 6 4.04 -8.48 14.31
N ILE A 7 3.41 -7.37 14.73
CA ILE A 7 2.82 -6.38 13.83
C ILE A 7 3.86 -5.76 12.89
N VAL A 8 5.03 -5.39 13.43
CA VAL A 8 6.11 -4.81 12.62
C VAL A 8 6.64 -5.83 11.61
N ILE A 9 6.89 -7.07 12.03
CA ILE A 9 7.37 -8.14 11.14
C ILE A 9 6.33 -8.41 10.04
N ALA A 10 5.06 -8.58 10.40
CA ALA A 10 3.99 -8.85 9.44
C ALA A 10 3.80 -7.71 8.44
N GLY A 11 3.83 -6.46 8.90
CA GLY A 11 3.75 -5.28 8.04
C GLY A 11 4.90 -5.22 7.04
N PHE A 12 6.14 -5.38 7.50
CA PHE A 12 7.31 -5.38 6.62
C PHE A 12 7.32 -6.54 5.65
N PHE A 13 7.05 -7.77 6.11
CA PHE A 13 7.02 -8.95 5.26
C PHE A 13 5.97 -8.81 4.14
N SER A 14 4.77 -8.35 4.48
CA SER A 14 3.69 -8.17 3.52
C SER A 14 4.01 -7.08 2.50
N CYS A 15 4.65 -5.99 2.96
CA CYS A 15 5.12 -4.91 2.10
C CYS A 15 6.16 -5.42 1.08
N VAL A 16 7.15 -6.19 1.56
CA VAL A 16 8.17 -6.84 0.72
C VAL A 16 7.54 -7.80 -0.29
N ALA A 17 6.55 -8.61 0.11
CA ALA A 17 5.85 -9.50 -0.81
C ALA A 17 5.11 -8.73 -1.93
N LEU A 18 4.45 -7.62 -1.59
CA LEU A 18 3.82 -6.71 -2.56
C LEU A 18 4.86 -6.10 -3.51
N ASP A 19 6.02 -5.69 -3.00
CA ASP A 19 7.10 -5.10 -3.79
C ASP A 19 7.71 -6.12 -4.75
N PHE A 20 7.96 -7.35 -4.29
CA PHE A 20 8.41 -8.45 -5.14
C PHE A 20 7.41 -8.76 -6.25
N PHE A 21 6.11 -8.79 -5.94
CA PHE A 21 5.08 -8.98 -6.95
C PHE A 21 5.05 -7.82 -7.95
N GLY A 22 5.17 -6.58 -7.49
CA GLY A 22 5.33 -5.39 -8.34
C GLY A 22 6.54 -5.48 -9.26
N ARG A 23 7.67 -5.96 -8.74
CA ARG A 23 8.89 -6.17 -9.50
C ARG A 23 8.75 -7.28 -10.54
N ALA A 24 8.06 -8.36 -10.19
CA ALA A 24 7.73 -9.44 -11.13
C ALA A 24 6.85 -8.91 -12.28
N LEU A 25 5.84 -8.09 -11.99
CA LEU A 25 5.01 -7.45 -13.00
C LEU A 25 5.82 -6.57 -13.96
N LEU A 26 6.80 -5.83 -13.43
CA LEU A 26 7.70 -5.03 -14.25
C LEU A 26 8.60 -5.89 -15.15
N ILE A 27 9.19 -6.96 -14.61
CA ILE A 27 10.13 -7.80 -15.37
C ILE A 27 9.40 -8.58 -16.48
N LEU A 28 8.28 -9.23 -16.11
CA LEU A 28 7.54 -10.17 -16.96
C LEU A 28 6.57 -9.46 -17.93
N PHE A 29 5.90 -8.40 -17.48
CA PHE A 29 4.82 -7.75 -18.23
C PHE A 29 5.11 -6.29 -18.57
N LYS A 30 6.30 -5.76 -18.21
CA LYS A 30 6.69 -4.36 -18.44
C LYS A 30 5.74 -3.32 -17.83
N ILE A 31 4.99 -3.72 -16.81
CA ILE A 31 4.12 -2.83 -16.05
C ILE A 31 4.99 -1.97 -15.12
N PRO A 32 4.95 -0.63 -15.25
CA PRO A 32 5.80 0.24 -14.44
C PRO A 32 5.42 0.22 -12.96
N GLU A 33 6.41 0.40 -12.09
CA GLU A 33 6.20 0.53 -10.66
C GLU A 33 5.70 1.94 -10.29
N PRO A 34 4.95 2.09 -9.18
CA PRO A 34 4.59 3.40 -8.66
C PRO A 34 5.81 4.30 -8.43
N SER A 35 5.68 5.59 -8.71
CA SER A 35 6.75 6.56 -8.43
C SER A 35 6.82 6.90 -6.95
N TRP A 36 7.81 6.33 -6.25
CA TRP A 36 8.10 6.67 -4.85
C TRP A 36 8.50 8.13 -4.66
N GLY A 37 9.02 8.79 -5.70
CA GLY A 37 9.27 10.23 -5.68
C GLY A 37 7.97 11.04 -5.56
N VAL A 38 6.93 10.67 -6.32
CA VAL A 38 5.60 11.32 -6.23
C VAL A 38 4.97 11.09 -4.86
N VAL A 39 5.03 9.87 -4.33
CA VAL A 39 4.56 9.56 -2.97
C VAL A 39 5.29 10.43 -1.94
N GLY A 40 6.62 10.50 -2.03
CA GLY A 40 7.43 11.30 -1.13
C GLY A 40 7.14 12.79 -1.19
N ARG A 41 6.97 13.37 -2.39
CA ARG A 41 6.54 14.75 -2.55
C ARG A 41 5.18 14.98 -1.91
N TRP A 42 4.22 14.09 -2.18
CA TRP A 42 2.88 14.19 -1.62
C TRP A 42 2.90 14.21 -0.09
N VAL A 43 3.66 13.30 0.53
CA VAL A 43 3.85 13.24 1.99
C VAL A 43 4.52 14.52 2.50
N PHE A 44 5.57 15.00 1.84
CA PHE A 44 6.26 16.22 2.23
C PHE A 44 5.34 17.44 2.22
N TYR A 45 4.56 17.65 1.15
CA TYR A 45 3.64 18.78 1.06
C TYR A 45 2.49 18.67 2.05
N MET A 46 1.98 17.47 2.29
CA MET A 46 1.00 17.22 3.34
C MET A 46 1.55 17.63 4.71
N VAL A 47 2.73 17.16 5.11
CA VAL A 47 3.30 17.43 6.44
C VAL A 47 3.77 18.87 6.60
N ARG A 48 4.41 19.45 5.58
CA ARG A 48 5.01 20.79 5.66
C ARG A 48 4.04 21.92 5.35
N ARG A 49 3.02 21.70 4.53
CA ARG A 49 2.13 22.75 4.01
C ARG A 49 0.65 22.46 4.24
N GLY A 50 0.30 21.32 4.87
CA GLY A 50 -1.10 20.89 5.02
C GLY A 50 -1.79 20.57 3.69
N THR A 51 -1.03 20.46 2.60
CA THR A 51 -1.59 20.29 1.26
C THR A 51 -1.76 18.80 0.95
N VAL A 52 -2.90 18.25 1.33
CA VAL A 52 -3.24 16.84 1.09
C VAL A 52 -3.74 16.63 -0.35
N PHE A 53 -4.51 17.57 -0.90
CA PHE A 53 -4.96 17.52 -2.29
C PHE A 53 -3.98 18.29 -3.19
N ASN A 54 -3.25 17.58 -4.04
CA ASN A 54 -2.29 18.15 -4.98
C ASN A 54 -2.31 17.39 -6.33
N PRO A 55 -3.26 17.69 -7.22
CA PRO A 55 -3.43 16.94 -8.46
C PRO A 55 -2.33 17.16 -9.50
N GLN A 56 -1.44 18.12 -9.31
CA GLN A 56 -0.27 18.39 -10.15
C GLN A 56 1.04 17.95 -9.48
N ILE A 57 0.98 17.10 -8.46
CA ILE A 57 2.16 16.65 -7.70
C ILE A 57 3.23 15.96 -8.57
N SER A 58 2.80 15.34 -9.66
CA SER A 58 3.69 14.72 -10.65
C SER A 58 4.60 15.74 -11.33
N ASP A 59 4.11 16.95 -11.55
CA ASP A 59 4.81 18.06 -12.21
C ASP A 59 5.53 18.98 -11.21
N ALA A 60 5.31 18.77 -9.91
CA ALA A 60 5.96 19.55 -8.87
C ALA A 60 7.49 19.34 -8.89
N VAL A 61 8.23 20.41 -8.57
CA VAL A 61 9.69 20.40 -8.51
C VAL A 61 10.16 19.29 -7.57
N PRO A 62 11.10 18.41 -8.00
CA PRO A 62 11.64 17.37 -7.14
C PRO A 62 12.24 17.94 -5.86
N ILE A 63 12.03 17.25 -4.74
CA ILE A 63 12.61 17.64 -3.44
C ILE A 63 13.71 16.67 -3.03
N ALA A 64 14.64 17.16 -2.21
CA ALA A 64 15.69 16.31 -1.66
C ALA A 64 15.09 15.11 -0.90
N TYR A 65 15.60 13.92 -1.21
CA TYR A 65 15.22 12.65 -0.57
C TYR A 65 13.77 12.19 -0.76
N GLU A 66 13.02 12.72 -1.75
CA GLU A 66 11.62 12.32 -1.99
C GLU A 66 11.43 10.80 -2.10
N VAL A 67 12.31 10.09 -2.81
CA VAL A 67 12.21 8.65 -2.96
C VAL A 67 12.33 7.93 -1.60
N LYS A 68 13.23 8.38 -0.72
CA LYS A 68 13.39 7.80 0.63
C LYS A 68 12.16 8.06 1.49
N ILE A 69 11.57 9.25 1.40
CA ILE A 69 10.33 9.60 2.09
C ILE A 69 9.18 8.71 1.59
N GLY A 70 9.06 8.52 0.28
CA GLY A 70 8.05 7.66 -0.33
C GLY A 70 8.14 6.22 0.17
N TRP A 71 9.34 5.64 0.16
CA TRP A 71 9.59 4.31 0.72
C TRP A 71 9.28 4.21 2.21
N ALA A 72 9.74 5.18 3.02
CA ALA A 72 9.46 5.19 4.45
C ALA A 72 7.96 5.25 4.73
N PHE A 73 7.21 6.07 3.98
CA PHE A 73 5.77 6.16 4.11
C PHE A 73 5.06 4.88 3.67
N HIS A 74 5.51 4.23 2.60
CA HIS A 74 4.97 2.96 2.13
C HIS A 74 5.05 1.86 3.20
N TYR A 75 6.23 1.68 3.80
CA TYR A 75 6.43 0.70 4.88
C TYR A 75 5.68 1.09 6.16
N LEU A 76 5.60 2.38 6.48
CA LEU A 76 4.80 2.86 7.61
C LEU A 76 3.32 2.49 7.44
N ILE A 77 2.73 2.75 6.26
CA ILE A 77 1.34 2.40 5.98
C ILE A 77 1.12 0.89 6.01
N ALA A 78 2.08 0.08 5.55
CA ALA A 78 2.00 -1.37 5.68
C ALA A 78 1.91 -1.83 7.15
N VAL A 79 2.69 -1.21 8.05
CA VAL A 79 2.61 -1.48 9.50
C VAL A 79 1.26 -1.01 10.08
N VAL A 80 0.74 0.13 9.65
CA VAL A 80 -0.61 0.60 10.05
C VAL A 80 -1.69 -0.42 9.64
N TRP A 81 -1.59 -0.98 8.43
CA TRP A 81 -2.49 -2.06 8.02
C TRP A 81 -2.31 -3.33 8.83
N ALA A 82 -1.08 -3.68 9.22
CA ALA A 82 -0.83 -4.81 10.11
C ALA A 82 -1.45 -4.61 11.51
N VAL A 83 -1.45 -3.39 12.04
CA VAL A 83 -2.18 -3.05 13.28
C VAL A 83 -3.68 -3.32 13.10
N ALA A 84 -4.27 -2.81 12.01
CA ALA A 84 -5.70 -3.03 11.74
C ALA A 84 -6.01 -4.54 11.60
N PHE A 85 -5.17 -5.27 10.87
CA PHE A 85 -5.31 -6.72 10.71
C PHE A 85 -5.23 -7.44 12.07
N HIS A 86 -4.22 -7.13 12.88
CA HIS A 86 -4.08 -7.71 14.21
C HIS A 86 -5.33 -7.46 15.07
N ILE A 87 -5.87 -6.24 15.07
CA ILE A 87 -7.08 -5.92 15.85
C ILE A 87 -8.27 -6.80 15.41
N PHE A 88 -8.52 -6.94 14.10
CA PHE A 88 -9.70 -7.63 13.59
C PHE A 88 -9.63 -9.16 13.60
N PHE A 89 -8.42 -9.74 13.50
CA PHE A 89 -8.25 -11.18 13.30
C PHE A 89 -7.50 -11.89 14.44
N VAL A 90 -6.82 -11.14 15.32
CA VAL A 90 -5.95 -11.70 16.37
C VAL A 90 -6.31 -11.21 17.76
N GLY A 91 -6.18 -9.91 18.02
CA GLY A 91 -6.32 -9.35 19.37
C GLY A 91 -7.77 -9.35 19.86
N TYR A 92 -8.71 -8.99 18.99
CA TYR A 92 -10.15 -9.04 19.23
C TYR A 92 -10.83 -9.67 18.01
N PRO A 93 -10.71 -11.00 17.82
CA PRO A 93 -11.03 -11.64 16.56
C PRO A 93 -12.53 -11.53 16.27
N LEU A 94 -12.89 -10.54 15.44
CA LEU A 94 -14.22 -10.42 14.83
C LEU A 94 -14.40 -11.40 13.68
N PHE A 95 -13.28 -11.84 13.10
CA PHE A 95 -13.23 -12.75 11.97
C PHE A 95 -12.11 -13.78 12.18
N GLU A 96 -12.28 -14.95 11.58
CA GLU A 96 -11.29 -16.02 11.64
C GLU A 96 -10.01 -15.66 10.87
N LEU A 97 -8.85 -16.00 11.44
CA LEU A 97 -7.57 -15.92 10.74
C LEU A 97 -7.53 -17.00 9.64
N SER A 98 -7.74 -16.60 8.38
CA SER A 98 -7.75 -17.50 7.22
C SER A 98 -7.24 -16.81 5.95
N TYR A 99 -6.73 -17.57 4.97
CA TYR A 99 -6.33 -17.03 3.66
C TYR A 99 -7.47 -16.30 2.96
N LYS A 100 -8.72 -16.76 3.10
CA LYS A 100 -9.91 -16.09 2.53
C LYS A 100 -10.05 -14.68 3.10
N ASN A 101 -9.96 -14.53 4.42
CA ASN A 101 -10.10 -13.24 5.07
C ASN A 101 -8.86 -12.35 4.83
N GLY A 102 -7.66 -12.93 4.76
CA GLY A 102 -6.45 -12.24 4.32
C GLY A 102 -6.58 -11.64 2.92
N LEU A 103 -7.07 -12.44 1.96
CA LEU A 103 -7.34 -11.99 0.58
C LEU A 103 -8.35 -10.85 0.54
N LEU A 104 -9.47 -10.99 1.25
CA LEU A 104 -10.52 -9.96 1.32
C LEU A 104 -10.00 -8.68 1.97
N PHE A 105 -9.25 -8.78 3.07
CA PHE A 105 -8.62 -7.64 3.72
C PHE A 105 -7.68 -6.92 2.75
N GLY A 106 -6.79 -7.67 2.08
CA GLY A 106 -5.93 -7.15 1.03
C GLY A 106 -6.72 -6.41 -0.05
N ALA A 107 -7.73 -7.06 -0.63
CA ALA A 107 -8.58 -6.43 -1.64
C ALA A 107 -9.22 -5.12 -1.15
N LEU A 108 -9.69 -5.06 0.10
CA LEU A 108 -10.25 -3.85 0.71
C LEU A 108 -9.21 -2.74 0.89
N THR A 109 -7.95 -3.06 1.21
CA THR A 109 -6.90 -2.04 1.32
C THR A 109 -6.65 -1.31 0.00
N THR A 110 -6.98 -1.91 -1.15
CA THR A 110 -6.95 -1.25 -2.49
C THR A 110 -7.84 0.00 -2.56
N LEU A 111 -8.85 0.12 -1.70
CA LEU A 111 -9.69 1.31 -1.65
C LEU A 111 -8.87 2.56 -1.28
N ALA A 112 -7.85 2.42 -0.43
CA ALA A 112 -7.00 3.55 -0.05
C ALA A 112 -6.27 4.18 -1.25
N PRO A 113 -5.55 3.44 -2.11
CA PRO A 113 -4.98 4.04 -3.30
C PRO A 113 -6.04 4.54 -4.28
N LEU A 114 -7.08 3.76 -4.57
CA LEU A 114 -8.05 4.10 -5.64
C LEU A 114 -8.98 5.27 -5.33
N PHE A 115 -9.30 5.51 -4.05
CA PHE A 115 -10.24 6.54 -3.62
C PHE A 115 -9.61 7.69 -2.82
N ILE A 116 -8.36 7.54 -2.34
CA ILE A 116 -7.67 8.60 -1.59
C ILE A 116 -6.42 9.03 -2.34
N PHE A 117 -5.41 8.17 -2.43
CA PHE A 117 -4.10 8.57 -2.97
C PHE A 117 -4.18 9.01 -4.43
N MET A 118 -4.80 8.21 -5.30
CA MET A 118 -4.90 8.51 -6.73
C MET A 118 -5.71 9.78 -7.03
N PRO A 119 -6.90 10.00 -6.43
CA PRO A 119 -7.60 11.28 -6.56
C PRO A 119 -6.77 12.47 -6.09
N PHE A 120 -6.11 12.35 -4.94
CA PHE A 120 -5.39 13.46 -4.31
C PHE A 120 -4.08 13.81 -5.02
N THR A 121 -3.55 12.88 -5.81
CA THR A 121 -2.35 13.07 -6.64
C THR A 121 -2.67 13.27 -8.13
N GLY A 122 -3.95 13.44 -8.48
CA GLY A 122 -4.39 13.84 -9.82
C GLY A 122 -4.71 12.69 -10.78
N GLN A 123 -4.50 11.45 -10.37
CA GLN A 123 -4.81 10.23 -11.13
C GLN A 123 -6.32 9.90 -11.14
N GLY A 124 -7.09 10.54 -10.27
CA GLY A 124 -8.55 10.46 -10.22
C GLY A 124 -9.09 9.22 -9.52
N VAL A 125 -10.40 9.22 -9.25
CA VAL A 125 -11.09 8.08 -8.62
C VAL A 125 -11.03 6.87 -9.55
N LEU A 126 -10.71 5.70 -9.01
CA LEU A 126 -10.51 4.46 -9.77
C LEU A 126 -9.51 4.63 -10.92
N ALA A 127 -8.45 5.42 -10.70
CA ALA A 127 -7.42 5.71 -11.70
C ALA A 127 -7.95 6.31 -13.03
N ARG A 128 -9.15 6.93 -13.04
CA ARG A 128 -9.85 7.36 -14.27
C ARG A 128 -9.09 8.35 -15.15
N LYS A 129 -8.07 9.05 -14.62
CA LYS A 129 -7.22 10.00 -15.38
C LYS A 129 -5.87 9.39 -15.80
N THR A 130 -5.65 8.11 -15.54
CA THR A 130 -4.47 7.39 -16.04
C THR A 130 -4.66 6.93 -17.49
N GLN A 131 -3.59 6.54 -18.17
CA GLN A 131 -3.64 6.06 -19.56
C GLN A 131 -4.50 4.79 -19.72
N MET A 132 -4.50 3.92 -18.71
CA MET A 132 -5.27 2.67 -18.72
C MET A 132 -5.96 2.45 -17.36
N PRO A 133 -7.13 3.10 -17.12
CA PRO A 133 -7.77 3.12 -15.79
C PRO A 133 -8.15 1.74 -15.25
N LEU A 134 -8.77 0.90 -16.08
CA LEU A 134 -9.19 -0.44 -15.68
C LEU A 134 -7.99 -1.32 -15.33
N LEU A 135 -6.98 -1.34 -16.21
CA LEU A 135 -5.77 -2.12 -15.99
C LEU A 135 -5.02 -1.64 -14.74
N THR A 136 -4.88 -0.33 -14.55
CA THR A 136 -4.24 0.26 -13.36
C THR A 136 -4.96 -0.17 -12.08
N SER A 137 -6.29 -0.14 -12.09
CA SER A 137 -7.10 -0.54 -10.94
C SER A 137 -6.99 -2.04 -10.64
N LEU A 138 -7.00 -2.89 -11.68
CA LEU A 138 -6.83 -4.34 -11.54
C LEU A 138 -5.43 -4.72 -11.04
N ILE A 139 -4.39 -4.02 -11.50
CA ILE A 139 -3.02 -4.23 -11.01
C ILE A 139 -2.92 -3.84 -9.53
N LEU A 140 -3.50 -2.71 -9.12
CA LEU A 140 -3.53 -2.31 -7.72
C LEU A 140 -4.27 -3.36 -6.87
N LEU A 141 -5.41 -3.85 -7.34
CA LEU A 141 -6.16 -4.91 -6.67
C LEU A 141 -5.32 -6.18 -6.52
N ALA A 142 -4.68 -6.65 -7.59
CA ALA A 142 -3.83 -7.83 -7.55
C ALA A 142 -2.66 -7.67 -6.57
N ARG A 143 -1.99 -6.50 -6.58
CA ARG A 143 -0.89 -6.19 -5.64
C ARG A 143 -1.37 -6.25 -4.19
N HIS A 144 -2.54 -5.70 -3.87
CA HIS A 144 -3.04 -5.68 -2.50
C HIS A 144 -3.65 -7.02 -2.08
N CYS A 145 -4.14 -7.85 -3.01
CA CYS A 145 -4.47 -9.25 -2.74
C CYS A 145 -3.23 -10.03 -2.28
N VAL A 146 -2.09 -9.88 -2.95
CA VAL A 146 -0.81 -10.49 -2.52
C VAL A 146 -0.39 -9.99 -1.14
N PHE A 147 -0.51 -8.67 -0.90
CA PHE A 147 -0.25 -8.08 0.41
C PHE A 147 -1.12 -8.71 1.52
N GLY A 148 -2.42 -8.87 1.29
CA GLY A 148 -3.33 -9.46 2.27
C GLY A 148 -3.08 -10.94 2.55
N LEU A 149 -2.73 -11.72 1.51
CA LEU A 149 -2.31 -13.11 1.67
C LEU A 149 -1.01 -13.21 2.48
N ALA A 150 -0.02 -12.37 2.17
CA ALA A 150 1.23 -12.31 2.91
C ALA A 150 1.04 -11.84 4.35
N MET A 151 0.06 -10.97 4.61
CA MET A 151 -0.29 -10.53 5.96
C MET A 151 -0.83 -11.70 6.78
N PHE A 152 -1.79 -12.44 6.24
CA PHE A 152 -2.29 -13.66 6.88
C PHE A 152 -1.14 -14.64 7.16
N GLU A 153 -0.29 -14.90 6.16
CA GLU A 153 0.85 -15.81 6.29
C GLU A 153 1.81 -15.38 7.40
N ALA A 154 2.15 -14.10 7.47
CA ALA A 154 3.05 -13.62 8.53
C ALA A 154 2.43 -13.72 9.92
N PHE A 155 1.14 -13.42 10.07
CA PHE A 155 0.46 -13.57 11.37
C PHE A 155 0.34 -15.05 11.78
N SER A 156 0.12 -15.98 10.84
CA SER A 156 0.01 -17.40 11.14
C SER A 156 1.30 -18.03 11.67
N TRP A 157 2.47 -17.44 11.43
CA TRP A 157 3.74 -17.91 12.01
C TRP A 157 3.81 -17.79 13.55
N PHE A 158 2.92 -17.00 14.14
CA PHE A 158 2.97 -16.64 15.55
C PHE A 158 1.74 -17.08 16.34
N HIS A 159 0.84 -17.84 15.70
CA HIS A 159 -0.38 -18.44 16.26
C HIS A 159 -0.34 -19.96 16.11
#